data_AF-A0A9D5EN69-F1
#
_entry.id   AF-A0A9D5EN69-F1
#
_cell.length_a   1.000
_cell.length_b   1.000
_cell.length_c   1.000
_cell.angle_alpha   90.00
_cell.angle_beta   90.00
_cell.angle_gamma   90.00
#
_symmetry.space_group_name_H-M   'P 1'
#
loop_
_entity.id
_entity.type
_entity.pdbx_description
1 polymer ?
#
loop_
_entity_poly.entity_id
_entity_poly.type
_entity_poly.pdbx_seq_one_letter_code
_entity_poly.pdbx_strand_id
1 'polypeptide(L)'
;MVRVLFAIAIACVTTTQARADDYYLTLFTAEATPYRPEKTHTFLAITRIPQSAGVVETREMSWLPATLKVRGIALLPETGVNLSVADTFAVCARDNMRVSVWGPYQIKAELFNRLSNQITRLETGKIKYKGTDNLYPSPIAMNCYHAIWNISDPMKKFVGPFTSGDATGGKTVHLFREWIISPEQTHDDIFKLIGVDPQTVTRRSHDYWPTHRAAFRSFLGR
;
A
#
# COMPACT_ATOMS: atom_id res chain seq x y z
N MET A 1 -68.60 21.91 29.75
CA MET A 1 -67.16 22.15 29.51
C MET A 1 -66.50 20.83 29.14
N VAL A 2 -66.25 20.58 27.86
CA VAL A 2 -65.62 19.35 27.37
C VAL A 2 -64.15 19.63 27.13
N ARG A 3 -63.26 18.97 27.88
CA ARG A 3 -61.80 19.06 27.72
C ARG A 3 -61.37 18.03 26.67
N VAL A 4 -60.89 18.51 25.52
CA VAL A 4 -60.28 17.69 24.47
C VAL A 4 -58.81 17.48 24.83
N LEU A 5 -58.43 16.23 25.15
CA LEU A 5 -57.05 15.81 25.34
C LEU A 5 -56.44 15.50 23.96
N PHE A 6 -55.48 16.32 23.52
CA PHE A 6 -54.65 16.03 22.37
C PHE A 6 -53.54 15.04 22.79
N ALA A 7 -53.62 13.80 22.33
CA ALA A 7 -52.53 12.85 22.41
C ALA A 7 -51.57 13.11 21.24
N ILE A 8 -50.36 13.59 21.54
CA ILE A 8 -49.27 13.70 20.56
C ILE A 8 -48.63 12.32 20.45
N ALA A 9 -48.90 11.62 19.36
CA ALA A 9 -48.18 10.40 18.99
C ALA A 9 -46.79 10.79 18.48
N ILE A 10 -45.76 10.55 19.29
CA ILE A 10 -44.36 10.67 18.88
C ILE A 10 -44.05 9.45 18.01
N ALA A 11 -44.03 9.65 16.69
CA ALA A 11 -43.55 8.65 15.76
C ALA A 11 -42.04 8.47 15.95
N CYS A 12 -41.63 7.36 16.54
CA CYS A 12 -40.23 6.91 16.53
C CYS A 12 -39.82 6.61 15.09
N VAL A 13 -39.22 7.59 14.41
CA VAL A 13 -38.50 7.35 13.16
C VAL A 13 -37.26 6.55 13.51
N THR A 14 -37.27 5.24 13.25
CA THR A 14 -36.07 4.42 13.29
C THR A 14 -35.16 4.86 12.15
N THR A 15 -34.26 5.81 12.43
CA THR A 15 -33.17 6.11 11.52
C THR A 15 -32.28 4.88 11.46
N THR A 16 -32.37 4.10 10.38
CA THR A 16 -31.31 3.15 10.02
C THR A 16 -30.04 3.96 9.86
N GLN A 17 -29.18 3.91 10.88
CA GLN A 17 -27.91 4.59 10.89
C GLN A 17 -27.10 4.05 9.72
N ALA A 18 -26.96 4.85 8.67
CA ALA A 18 -26.15 4.49 7.52
C ALA A 18 -24.72 4.23 8.01
N ARG A 19 -24.32 2.95 8.01
CA ARG A 19 -22.95 2.57 8.34
C ARG A 19 -22.04 2.98 7.17
N ALA A 20 -20.91 3.60 7.51
CA ALA A 20 -19.90 3.98 6.53
C ALA A 20 -19.12 2.74 6.06
N ASP A 21 -18.76 2.70 4.78
CA ASP A 21 -17.94 1.64 4.19
C ASP A 21 -16.65 1.38 4.96
N ASP A 22 -16.15 0.15 4.89
CA ASP A 22 -14.86 -0.24 5.47
C ASP A 22 -13.76 -0.20 4.41
N TYR A 23 -12.59 0.27 4.79
CA TYR A 23 -11.45 0.41 3.90
C TYR A 23 -10.24 -0.30 4.49
N TYR A 24 -9.46 -0.97 3.65
CA TYR A 24 -8.33 -1.76 4.05
C TYR A 24 -7.09 -1.44 3.22
N LEU A 25 -5.92 -1.52 3.84
CA LEU A 25 -4.60 -1.45 3.20
C LEU A 25 -3.82 -2.73 3.50
N THR A 26 -3.35 -3.38 2.44
CA THR A 26 -2.35 -4.45 2.54
C THR A 26 -1.08 -3.98 1.85
N LEU A 27 0.02 -3.92 2.58
CA LEU A 27 1.32 -3.47 2.08
C LEU A 27 2.27 -4.65 1.98
N PHE A 28 2.99 -4.73 0.86
CA PHE A 28 3.96 -5.76 0.59
C PHE A 28 5.34 -5.17 0.33
N THR A 29 6.37 -5.90 0.74
CA THR A 29 7.75 -5.68 0.29
C THR A 29 8.28 -6.99 -0.26
N ALA A 30 9.09 -6.91 -1.31
CA ALA A 30 9.80 -8.04 -1.85
C ALA A 30 11.30 -7.75 -1.87
N GLU A 31 12.12 -8.74 -1.52
CA GLU A 31 13.58 -8.66 -1.61
C GLU A 31 14.21 -10.03 -1.92
N ALA A 32 15.26 -10.05 -2.74
CA ALA A 32 16.08 -11.23 -2.94
C ALA A 32 16.95 -11.56 -1.72
N THR A 33 17.29 -12.83 -1.52
CA THR A 33 18.30 -13.28 -0.54
C THR A 33 19.39 -14.07 -1.30
N PRO A 34 20.65 -13.62 -1.34
CA PRO A 34 21.18 -12.38 -0.75
C PRO A 34 20.58 -11.13 -1.40
N TYR A 35 20.57 -10.02 -0.66
CA TYR A 35 20.00 -8.75 -1.11
C TYR A 35 20.62 -8.27 -2.43
N ARG A 36 19.76 -7.76 -3.31
CA ARG A 36 20.18 -7.06 -4.53
C ARG A 36 19.24 -5.88 -4.74
N PRO A 37 19.74 -4.63 -4.88
CA PRO A 37 18.88 -3.46 -4.99
C PRO A 37 17.95 -3.51 -6.21
N GLU A 38 18.38 -4.14 -7.31
CA GLU A 38 17.57 -4.37 -8.52
C GLU A 38 16.48 -5.43 -8.33
N LYS A 39 16.55 -6.20 -7.23
CA LYS A 39 15.56 -7.21 -6.84
C LYS A 39 14.93 -6.84 -5.50
N THR A 40 14.44 -5.61 -5.43
CA THR A 40 13.60 -5.15 -4.35
C THR A 40 12.38 -4.46 -4.90
N HIS A 41 11.26 -4.58 -4.19
CA HIS A 41 10.02 -3.93 -4.60
C HIS A 41 9.13 -3.62 -3.40
N THR A 42 8.32 -2.59 -3.50
CA THR A 42 7.28 -2.26 -2.52
C THR A 42 6.01 -1.97 -3.29
N PHE A 43 4.92 -2.61 -2.88
CA PHE A 43 3.64 -2.55 -3.57
C PHE A 43 2.51 -2.73 -2.56
N LEU A 44 1.29 -2.36 -2.94
CA LEU A 44 0.15 -2.43 -2.03
C LEU A 44 -1.14 -2.77 -2.77
N ALA A 45 -2.12 -3.22 -1.99
CA ALA A 45 -3.51 -3.33 -2.38
C ALA A 45 -4.36 -2.54 -1.39
N ILE A 46 -5.31 -1.76 -1.90
CA ILE A 46 -6.37 -1.13 -1.12
C ILE A 46 -7.71 -1.79 -1.47
N THR A 47 -8.53 -2.03 -0.45
CA THR A 47 -9.84 -2.65 -0.62
C THR A 47 -10.90 -1.82 0.08
N ARG A 48 -12.04 -1.60 -0.58
CA ARG A 48 -13.24 -0.98 0.00
C ARG A 48 -14.35 -2.03 0.03
N ILE A 49 -14.88 -2.27 1.21
CA ILE A 49 -16.03 -3.14 1.45
C ILE A 49 -17.24 -2.24 1.72
N PRO A 50 -18.24 -2.19 0.81
CA PRO A 50 -19.43 -1.40 1.05
C PRO A 50 -20.28 -2.01 2.16
N GLN A 51 -20.86 -1.18 3.01
CA GLN A 51 -21.78 -1.63 4.08
C GLN A 51 -23.20 -1.92 3.56
N SER A 52 -23.55 -1.37 2.40
CA SER A 52 -24.79 -1.65 1.68
C SER A 52 -24.53 -2.66 0.55
N ALA A 53 -25.56 -3.03 -0.23
CA ALA A 53 -25.49 -4.01 -1.32
C ALA A 53 -24.63 -3.56 -2.54
N GLY A 54 -23.44 -3.01 -2.29
CA GLY A 54 -22.46 -2.62 -3.29
C GLY A 54 -21.45 -3.72 -3.59
N VAL A 55 -20.59 -3.46 -4.57
CA VAL A 55 -19.52 -4.35 -4.98
C VAL A 55 -18.23 -4.00 -4.22
N VAL A 56 -17.51 -5.01 -3.76
CA VAL A 56 -16.15 -4.83 -3.20
C VAL A 56 -15.24 -4.24 -4.27
N GLU A 57 -14.57 -3.14 -3.95
CA GLU A 57 -13.63 -2.48 -4.84
C GLU A 57 -12.20 -2.75 -4.35
N THR A 58 -11.37 -3.32 -5.21
CA THR A 58 -9.94 -3.51 -4.94
C THR A 58 -9.13 -2.74 -5.98
N ARG A 59 -8.13 -1.98 -5.53
CA ARG A 59 -7.17 -1.30 -6.40
C ARG A 59 -5.75 -1.60 -5.93
N GLU A 60 -4.84 -1.68 -6.89
CA GLU A 60 -3.50 -2.20 -6.67
C GLU A 60 -2.46 -1.20 -7.17
N MET A 61 -1.36 -1.07 -6.44
CA MET A 61 -0.26 -0.19 -6.79
C MET A 61 1.05 -0.96 -6.73
N SER A 62 1.58 -1.30 -7.89
CA SER A 62 2.84 -1.99 -8.07
C SER A 62 3.60 -1.36 -9.24
N TRP A 63 4.32 -0.28 -8.95
CA TRP A 63 4.97 0.52 -9.98
C TRP A 63 6.37 0.02 -10.32
N LEU A 64 6.53 -0.52 -11.53
CA LEU A 64 7.78 -1.12 -12.04
C LEU A 64 8.14 -0.55 -13.42
N PRO A 65 9.36 -0.77 -13.93
CA PRO A 65 9.64 -0.50 -15.33
C PRO A 65 8.85 -1.46 -16.20
N ALA A 66 8.33 -1.00 -17.35
CA ALA A 66 7.60 -1.84 -18.30
C ALA A 66 8.43 -3.02 -18.83
N THR A 67 9.77 -2.90 -18.79
CA THR A 67 10.70 -3.98 -19.15
C THR A 67 10.80 -5.08 -18.09
N LEU A 68 10.25 -4.85 -16.88
CA LEU A 68 10.40 -5.67 -15.68
C LEU A 68 11.86 -5.96 -15.29
N LYS A 69 12.79 -5.14 -15.78
CA LYS A 69 14.22 -5.18 -15.47
C LYS A 69 14.61 -3.88 -14.77
N VAL A 70 14.60 -3.90 -13.44
CA VAL A 70 14.96 -2.73 -12.63
C VAL A 70 16.43 -2.39 -12.85
N ARG A 71 16.68 -1.15 -13.28
CA ARG A 71 18.02 -0.56 -13.34
C ARG A 71 18.20 0.34 -12.14
N GLY A 72 19.01 -0.08 -11.17
CA GLY A 72 19.27 0.67 -9.94
C GLY A 72 19.77 2.09 -10.24
N ILE A 73 20.73 2.21 -11.16
CA ILE A 73 21.25 3.48 -11.66
C ILE A 73 21.01 3.56 -13.17
N ALA A 74 20.24 4.56 -13.59
CA ALA A 74 19.98 4.85 -14.99
C ALA A 74 20.05 6.37 -15.24
N LEU A 75 20.65 6.76 -16.36
CA LEU A 75 20.74 8.17 -16.77
C LEU A 75 19.34 8.75 -17.02
N LEU A 76 18.55 8.07 -17.84
CA LEU A 76 17.21 8.47 -18.23
C LEU A 76 16.14 7.55 -17.59
N PRO A 77 14.98 8.09 -17.21
CA PRO A 77 13.85 7.29 -16.77
C PRO A 77 13.28 6.47 -17.94
N GLU A 78 12.59 5.38 -17.64
CA GLU A 78 11.95 4.51 -18.64
C GLU A 78 10.43 4.46 -18.47
N THR A 79 9.72 3.88 -19.43
CA THR A 79 8.26 3.68 -19.29
C THR A 79 7.98 2.81 -18.07
N GLY A 80 7.11 3.29 -17.19
CA GLY A 80 6.63 2.51 -16.06
C GLY A 80 5.34 1.77 -16.37
N VAL A 81 5.04 0.77 -15.55
CA VAL A 81 3.81 -0.02 -15.58
C VAL A 81 3.31 -0.24 -14.16
N ASN A 82 2.00 -0.13 -13.96
CA ASN A 82 1.35 -0.54 -12.72
C ASN A 82 0.92 -2.00 -12.88
N LEU A 83 1.55 -2.92 -12.17
CA LEU A 83 1.19 -4.33 -12.20
C LEU A 83 0.07 -4.65 -11.22
N SER A 84 -0.66 -5.73 -11.50
CA SER A 84 -1.52 -6.34 -10.49
C SER A 84 -0.69 -6.96 -9.36
N VAL A 85 -1.30 -7.24 -8.21
CA VAL A 85 -0.69 -8.02 -7.13
C VAL A 85 -0.28 -9.39 -7.65
N ALA A 86 -1.15 -10.07 -8.39
CA ALA A 86 -0.85 -11.39 -8.97
C ALA A 86 0.37 -11.37 -9.91
N ASP A 87 0.44 -10.41 -10.83
CA ASP A 87 1.58 -10.25 -11.74
C ASP A 87 2.86 -9.90 -10.98
N THR A 88 2.73 -9.12 -9.90
CA THR A 88 3.86 -8.78 -9.03
C THR A 88 4.39 -10.00 -8.30
N PHE A 89 3.52 -10.87 -7.79
CA PHE A 89 3.92 -12.14 -7.19
C PHE A 89 4.62 -13.05 -8.22
N ALA A 90 4.17 -13.07 -9.47
CA ALA A 90 4.86 -13.81 -10.53
C ALA A 90 6.28 -13.26 -10.79
N VAL A 91 6.47 -11.94 -10.77
CA VAL A 91 7.80 -11.30 -10.83
C VAL A 91 8.66 -11.70 -9.62
N CYS A 92 8.09 -11.65 -8.41
CA CYS A 92 8.78 -12.07 -7.18
C CYS A 92 9.26 -13.52 -7.24
N ALA A 93 8.39 -14.43 -7.69
CA ALA A 93 8.73 -15.85 -7.85
C ALA A 93 9.84 -16.05 -8.90
N ARG A 94 9.70 -15.44 -10.09
CA ARG A 94 10.72 -15.49 -11.16
C ARG A 94 12.10 -15.04 -10.65
N ASP A 95 12.13 -13.98 -9.84
CA ASP A 95 13.38 -13.34 -9.42
C ASP A 95 13.94 -13.90 -8.10
N ASN A 96 13.27 -14.90 -7.50
CA ASN A 96 13.57 -15.51 -6.20
C ASN A 96 13.58 -14.48 -5.07
N MET A 97 12.51 -13.67 -4.98
CA MET A 97 12.32 -12.69 -3.92
C MET A 97 11.40 -13.23 -2.84
N ARG A 98 11.78 -13.06 -1.57
CA ARG A 98 10.88 -13.27 -0.43
C ARG A 98 9.91 -12.09 -0.37
N VAL A 99 8.62 -12.36 -0.18
CA VAL A 99 7.60 -11.32 0.02
C VAL A 99 7.26 -11.25 1.51
N SER A 100 7.35 -10.05 2.08
CA SER A 100 6.85 -9.72 3.41
C SER A 100 5.58 -8.90 3.32
N VAL A 101 4.73 -8.97 4.33
CA VAL A 101 3.43 -8.29 4.35
C VAL A 101 3.13 -7.60 5.68
N TRP A 102 2.54 -6.41 5.59
CA TRP A 102 1.94 -5.65 6.68
C TRP A 102 0.44 -5.44 6.39
N GLY A 103 -0.39 -5.47 7.42
CA GLY A 103 -1.84 -5.45 7.28
C GLY A 103 -2.40 -6.85 7.05
N PRO A 104 -3.56 -7.05 6.41
CA PRO A 104 -4.48 -6.00 5.97
C PRO A 104 -4.96 -5.17 7.17
N TYR A 105 -4.67 -3.87 7.15
CA TYR A 105 -5.09 -2.93 8.19
C TYR A 105 -6.37 -2.24 7.78
N GLN A 106 -7.29 -2.02 8.72
CA GLN A 106 -8.39 -1.09 8.48
C GLN A 106 -7.82 0.33 8.41
N ILE A 107 -8.30 1.13 7.46
CA ILE A 107 -7.83 2.49 7.22
C ILE A 107 -9.00 3.47 7.12
N LYS A 108 -8.70 4.76 7.28
CA LYS A 108 -9.65 5.84 6.98
C LYS A 108 -9.89 5.92 5.47
N ALA A 109 -11.13 6.25 5.06
CA ALA A 109 -11.53 6.50 3.68
C ALA A 109 -10.60 7.50 2.95
N GLU A 110 -10.07 8.48 3.69
CA GLU A 110 -9.14 9.47 3.14
C GLU A 110 -7.89 8.84 2.52
N LEU A 111 -7.26 7.87 3.20
CA LEU A 111 -6.07 7.21 2.67
C LEU A 111 -6.40 6.36 1.44
N PHE A 112 -7.56 5.68 1.44
CA PHE A 112 -8.04 4.94 0.27
C PHE A 112 -8.19 5.87 -0.95
N ASN A 113 -8.83 7.03 -0.77
CA ASN A 113 -9.03 8.00 -1.85
C ASN A 113 -7.71 8.59 -2.36
N ARG A 114 -6.78 8.91 -1.45
CA ARG A 114 -5.44 9.40 -1.81
C ARG A 114 -4.65 8.38 -2.63
N LEU A 115 -4.61 7.12 -2.19
CA LEU A 115 -3.94 6.03 -2.90
C LEU A 115 -4.63 5.75 -4.25
N SER A 116 -5.96 5.74 -4.28
CA SER A 116 -6.75 5.61 -5.50
C SER A 116 -6.42 6.67 -6.55
N ASN A 117 -6.33 7.94 -6.14
CA ASN A 117 -5.95 9.04 -7.04
C ASN A 117 -4.51 8.87 -7.56
N GLN A 118 -3.61 8.39 -6.72
CA GLN A 118 -2.22 8.13 -7.10
C GLN A 118 -2.11 6.96 -8.08
N ILE A 119 -2.86 5.87 -7.89
CA ILE A 119 -2.97 4.77 -8.86
C ILE A 119 -3.41 5.31 -10.23
N THR A 120 -4.52 6.06 -10.26
CA THR A 120 -5.01 6.69 -11.49
C THR A 120 -3.96 7.59 -12.14
N ARG A 121 -3.20 8.36 -11.35
CA ARG A 121 -2.13 9.24 -11.84
C ARG A 121 -0.99 8.45 -12.50
N LEU A 122 -0.56 7.34 -11.89
CA LEU A 122 0.48 6.47 -12.45
C LEU A 122 0.03 5.88 -13.80
N GLU A 123 -1.21 5.47 -13.88
CA GLU A 123 -1.83 4.84 -15.06
C GLU A 123 -2.03 5.82 -16.24
N THR A 124 -1.91 7.13 -16.03
CA THR A 124 -1.94 8.11 -17.13
C THR A 124 -0.78 7.99 -18.12
N GLY A 125 0.30 7.26 -17.77
CA GLY A 125 1.51 7.13 -18.59
C GLY A 125 2.43 8.35 -18.60
N LYS A 126 2.04 9.44 -17.92
CA LYS A 126 2.84 10.68 -17.77
C LYS A 126 3.98 10.50 -16.77
N ILE A 127 3.82 9.57 -15.83
CA ILE A 127 4.86 9.22 -14.86
C ILE A 127 5.73 8.12 -15.44
N LYS A 128 7.04 8.29 -15.35
CA LYS A 128 8.05 7.32 -15.77
C LYS A 128 8.62 6.58 -14.56
N TYR A 129 9.24 5.43 -14.80
CA TYR A 129 9.95 4.67 -13.78
C TYR A 129 11.43 5.07 -13.73
N LYS A 130 11.99 5.21 -12.53
CA LYS A 130 13.43 5.35 -12.31
C LYS A 130 13.82 4.77 -10.96
N GLY A 131 14.68 3.74 -10.93
CA GLY A 131 15.04 3.04 -9.69
C GLY A 131 15.63 3.95 -8.61
N THR A 132 16.59 4.79 -8.98
CA THR A 132 17.12 5.86 -8.12
C THR A 132 16.66 7.23 -8.62
N ASP A 133 15.81 7.89 -7.85
CA ASP A 133 15.22 9.20 -8.12
C ASP A 133 15.49 10.24 -7.01
N ASN A 134 16.24 9.85 -5.97
CA ASN A 134 16.55 10.68 -4.80
C ASN A 134 17.42 11.92 -5.07
N LEU A 135 18.23 11.91 -6.14
CA LEU A 135 19.15 13.02 -6.44
C LEU A 135 18.43 14.25 -6.97
N TYR A 136 17.30 14.07 -7.66
CA TYR A 136 16.50 15.14 -8.25
C TYR A 136 15.02 14.74 -8.20
N PRO A 137 14.27 15.14 -7.14
CA PRO A 137 12.84 14.91 -7.05
C PRO A 137 12.15 15.39 -8.33
N SER A 138 11.48 14.47 -9.02
CA SER A 138 10.90 14.74 -10.33
C SER A 138 9.39 14.48 -10.30
N PRO A 139 8.55 15.43 -10.75
CA PRO A 139 7.12 15.18 -10.85
C PRO A 139 6.76 14.17 -11.96
N ILE A 140 7.72 13.82 -12.81
CA ILE A 140 7.56 12.99 -14.01
C ILE A 140 8.26 11.63 -13.91
N ALA A 141 9.02 11.34 -12.85
CA ALA A 141 9.70 10.06 -12.68
C ALA A 141 9.73 9.64 -11.20
N MET A 142 9.42 8.37 -10.93
CA MET A 142 9.45 7.81 -9.58
C MET A 142 9.81 6.32 -9.57
N ASN A 143 10.42 5.84 -8.49
CA ASN A 143 10.50 4.41 -8.17
C ASN A 143 9.19 3.91 -7.51
N CYS A 144 9.13 2.60 -7.24
CA CYS A 144 8.00 1.95 -6.55
C CYS A 144 7.70 2.57 -5.17
N TYR A 145 8.77 2.99 -4.51
CA TYR A 145 8.77 3.51 -3.17
C TYR A 145 8.12 4.91 -3.10
N HIS A 146 8.57 5.85 -3.95
CA HIS A 146 7.96 7.17 -4.08
C HIS A 146 6.58 7.12 -4.71
N ALA A 147 6.29 6.14 -5.56
CA ALA A 147 4.94 5.95 -6.08
C ALA A 147 3.89 5.82 -4.97
N ILE A 148 4.24 5.15 -3.86
CA ILE A 148 3.37 4.99 -2.69
C ILE A 148 3.39 6.25 -1.80
N TRP A 149 4.54 6.89 -1.61
CA TRP A 149 4.68 7.97 -0.63
C TRP A 149 4.27 9.36 -1.11
N ASN A 150 4.13 9.56 -2.42
CA ASN A 150 3.78 10.86 -3.01
C ASN A 150 2.36 11.36 -2.64
N ILE A 151 1.61 10.60 -1.84
CA ILE A 151 0.32 11.01 -1.27
C ILE A 151 0.44 11.74 0.07
N SER A 152 1.62 11.72 0.68
CA SER A 152 1.92 12.40 1.95
C SER A 152 2.45 13.81 1.68
N ASP A 153 1.80 14.82 2.26
CA ASP A 153 2.18 16.23 2.16
C ASP A 153 2.36 16.82 3.58
N PRO A 154 3.51 17.42 3.91
CA PRO A 154 4.75 17.46 3.14
C PRO A 154 5.36 16.07 2.99
N MET A 155 6.06 15.84 1.87
CA MET A 155 6.81 14.60 1.65
C MET A 155 7.84 14.42 2.77
N LYS A 156 7.58 13.50 3.70
CA LYS A 156 8.48 13.24 4.83
C LYS A 156 9.71 12.50 4.29
N LYS A 157 10.89 13.11 4.37
CA LYS A 157 12.17 12.51 3.94
C LYS A 157 12.55 11.33 4.84
N PHE A 158 12.05 10.15 4.53
CA PHE A 158 12.50 8.90 5.17
C PHE A 158 13.42 8.07 4.24
N VAL A 159 13.81 8.61 3.08
CA VAL A 159 14.53 7.89 2.01
C VAL A 159 16.02 8.15 2.08
N GLY A 160 16.79 7.06 2.03
CA GLY A 160 18.23 7.07 1.84
C GLY A 160 18.62 5.94 0.88
N PRO A 161 19.89 5.85 0.46
CA PRO A 161 20.36 4.82 -0.48
C PRO A 161 20.21 3.37 0.01
N PHE A 162 19.80 3.17 1.27
CA PHE A 162 19.64 1.86 1.92
C PHE A 162 18.21 1.57 2.37
N THR A 163 17.22 2.28 1.83
CA THR A 163 15.79 2.05 2.13
C THR A 163 15.14 1.27 1.00
N SER A 164 15.17 -0.04 1.11
CA SER A 164 14.67 -1.01 0.15
C SER A 164 14.22 -2.28 0.88
N GLY A 165 13.44 -3.12 0.21
CA GLY A 165 12.98 -4.39 0.78
C GLY A 165 12.20 -4.20 2.09
N ASP A 166 12.42 -5.05 3.10
CA ASP A 166 11.61 -5.01 4.33
C ASP A 166 11.73 -3.69 5.11
N ALA A 167 12.82 -2.94 4.93
CA ALA A 167 13.01 -1.65 5.58
C ALA A 167 12.04 -0.56 5.10
N THR A 168 11.53 -0.68 3.87
CA THR A 168 10.54 0.26 3.33
C THR A 168 9.14 -0.02 3.85
N GLY A 169 8.85 -1.27 4.17
CA GLY A 169 7.55 -1.71 4.68
C GLY A 169 7.20 -1.03 6.00
N GLY A 170 8.03 -1.22 7.02
CA GLY A 170 7.84 -0.58 8.34
C GLY A 170 7.77 0.95 8.27
N LYS A 171 8.62 1.56 7.42
CA LYS A 171 8.60 3.02 7.18
C LYS A 171 7.27 3.49 6.58
N THR A 172 6.73 2.74 5.63
CA THR A 172 5.46 3.09 4.97
C THR A 172 4.28 2.94 5.92
N VAL A 173 4.23 1.87 6.72
CA VAL A 173 3.21 1.71 7.77
C VAL A 173 3.26 2.89 8.75
N HIS A 174 4.46 3.27 9.18
CA HIS A 174 4.63 4.42 10.06
C HIS A 174 4.27 5.77 9.41
N LEU A 175 4.55 5.94 8.11
CA LEU A 175 4.10 7.12 7.37
C LEU A 175 2.58 7.20 7.34
N PHE A 176 1.90 6.05 7.21
CA PHE A 176 0.44 5.96 7.11
C PHE A 176 -0.28 5.84 8.46
N ARG A 177 0.45 5.85 9.58
CA ARG A 177 -0.09 5.60 10.93
C ARG A 177 -1.29 6.47 11.30
N GLU A 178 -1.39 7.69 10.77
CA GLU A 178 -2.48 8.63 11.08
C GLU A 178 -3.82 8.21 10.44
N TRP A 179 -3.76 7.35 9.42
CA TRP A 179 -4.92 6.80 8.74
C TRP A 179 -5.18 5.33 9.04
N ILE A 180 -4.23 4.61 9.65
CA ILE A 180 -4.44 3.22 10.08
C ILE A 180 -5.24 3.21 11.38
N ILE A 181 -6.30 2.40 11.41
CA ILE A 181 -7.17 2.18 12.57
C ILE A 181 -6.69 0.89 13.25
N SER A 182 -6.34 0.97 14.54
CA SER A 182 -5.88 -0.17 15.34
C SER A 182 -4.82 -1.04 14.64
N PRO A 183 -3.59 -0.53 14.45
CA PRO A 183 -2.52 -1.23 13.72
C PRO A 183 -2.10 -2.58 14.32
N GLU A 184 -2.49 -2.86 15.55
CA GLU A 184 -2.38 -4.16 16.23
C GLU A 184 -3.38 -5.22 15.70
N GLN A 185 -4.46 -4.79 15.04
CA GLN A 185 -5.49 -5.66 14.47
C GLN A 185 -5.28 -5.85 12.95
N THR A 186 -5.34 -7.10 12.50
CA THR A 186 -5.24 -7.46 11.08
C THR A 186 -6.49 -8.20 10.63
N HIS A 187 -6.80 -8.12 9.33
CA HIS A 187 -8.04 -8.64 8.73
C HIS A 187 -7.69 -9.63 7.62
N ASP A 188 -7.36 -10.86 7.99
CA ASP A 188 -6.78 -11.86 7.08
C ASP A 188 -7.78 -12.40 6.04
N ASP A 189 -9.07 -12.18 6.25
CA ASP A 189 -10.12 -12.42 5.27
C ASP A 189 -9.95 -11.57 4.01
N ILE A 190 -9.37 -10.37 4.13
CA ILE A 190 -9.07 -9.49 3.00
C ILE A 190 -8.09 -10.13 2.01
N PHE A 191 -7.22 -11.04 2.46
CA PHE A 191 -6.31 -11.75 1.55
C PHE A 191 -7.03 -12.52 0.45
N LYS A 192 -8.18 -13.11 0.76
CA LYS A 192 -8.99 -13.84 -0.22
C LYS A 192 -9.51 -12.90 -1.31
N LEU A 193 -9.86 -11.67 -0.95
CA LEU A 193 -10.38 -10.66 -1.87
C LEU A 193 -9.30 -10.15 -2.85
N ILE A 194 -8.05 -10.10 -2.39
CA ILE A 194 -6.91 -9.65 -3.21
C ILE A 194 -6.11 -10.81 -3.83
N GLY A 195 -6.61 -12.04 -3.74
CA GLY A 195 -6.00 -13.22 -4.36
C GLY A 195 -4.63 -13.62 -3.79
N VAL A 196 -4.36 -13.31 -2.53
CA VAL A 196 -3.08 -13.65 -1.87
C VAL A 196 -3.26 -14.85 -0.95
N ASP A 197 -2.38 -15.84 -1.07
CA ASP A 197 -2.28 -16.93 -0.09
C ASP A 197 -1.40 -16.48 1.09
N PRO A 198 -1.95 -16.38 2.32
CA PRO A 198 -1.18 -15.97 3.49
C PRO A 198 0.04 -16.87 3.80
N GLN A 199 0.08 -18.12 3.30
CA GLN A 199 1.23 -19.01 3.48
C GLN A 199 2.44 -18.64 2.61
N THR A 200 2.23 -17.84 1.56
CA THR A 200 3.29 -17.44 0.61
C THR A 200 4.04 -16.17 1.03
N VAL A 201 3.62 -15.53 2.13
CA VAL A 201 4.15 -14.25 2.59
C VAL A 201 4.67 -14.33 4.03
N THR A 202 5.71 -13.55 4.32
CA THR A 202 6.22 -13.40 5.69
C THR A 202 5.49 -12.25 6.39
N ARG A 203 4.62 -12.57 7.36
CA ARG A 203 3.95 -11.55 8.17
C ARG A 203 4.96 -10.72 8.96
N ARG A 204 4.80 -9.39 8.94
CA ARG A 204 5.52 -8.43 9.78
C ARG A 204 4.54 -7.67 10.67
N SER A 205 4.97 -7.32 11.87
CA SER A 205 4.19 -6.47 12.78
C SER A 205 4.25 -5.00 12.35
N HIS A 206 3.26 -4.20 12.77
CA HIS A 206 3.19 -2.78 12.40
C HIS A 206 4.36 -1.95 12.95
N ASP A 207 4.95 -2.40 14.06
CA ASP A 207 6.12 -1.81 14.73
C ASP A 207 7.45 -2.43 14.26
N TYR A 208 7.41 -3.38 13.32
CA TYR A 208 8.62 -3.98 12.77
C TYR A 208 9.45 -2.94 12.02
N TRP A 209 10.62 -2.64 12.59
CA TRP A 209 11.63 -1.78 11.98
C TRP A 209 12.94 -2.55 11.91
N PRO A 210 13.39 -3.02 10.73
CA PRO A 210 14.68 -3.68 10.66
C PRO A 210 15.76 -2.68 11.08
N THR A 211 16.58 -3.08 12.06
CA THR A 211 17.70 -2.26 12.49
C THR A 211 18.64 -1.98 11.33
N HIS A 212 19.40 -0.87 11.36
CA HIS A 212 20.44 -0.61 10.37
C HIS A 212 21.39 -1.81 10.17
N ARG A 213 21.66 -2.55 11.25
CA ARG A 213 22.47 -3.77 11.20
C ARG A 213 21.78 -4.90 10.44
N ALA A 214 20.47 -5.08 10.61
CA ALA A 214 19.69 -6.07 9.84
C ALA A 214 19.61 -5.70 8.35
N ALA A 215 19.40 -4.42 8.04
CA ALA A 215 19.43 -3.92 6.67
C ALA A 215 20.82 -4.10 6.03
N PHE A 216 21.90 -3.82 6.76
CA PHE A 216 23.26 -4.00 6.28
C PHE A 216 23.67 -5.48 6.16
N ARG A 217 23.20 -6.35 7.05
CA ARG A 217 23.39 -7.81 6.95
C ARG A 217 22.68 -8.38 5.73
N SER A 218 21.42 -8.00 5.53
CA SER A 218 20.67 -8.32 4.31
C SER A 218 21.45 -7.86 3.08
N PHE A 219 21.89 -6.59 3.03
CA PHE A 219 22.74 -6.04 1.97
C PHE A 219 24.00 -6.87 1.69
N LEU A 220 24.68 -7.35 2.73
CA LEU A 220 25.89 -8.18 2.62
C LEU A 220 25.61 -9.66 2.33
N GLY A 221 24.34 -10.07 2.25
CA GLY A 221 23.96 -11.48 2.06
C GLY A 221 24.31 -12.37 3.26
N ARG A 222 24.31 -11.82 4.47
CA ARG A 222 24.68 -12.49 5.72
C ARG A 222 23.52 -12.55 6.72
#